data_AF-B1LHN1-F1
#
_entry.id   AF-B1LHN1-F1
#
_cell.length_a   1.000
_cell.length_b   1.000
_cell.length_c   1.000
_cell.angle_alpha   90.00
_cell.angle_beta   90.00
_cell.angle_gamma   90.00
#
_symmetry.space_group_name_H-M   'P 1'
#
loop_
_entity.id
_entity.type
_entity.pdbx_description
1 polymer ?
#
loop_
_entity_poly.entity_id
_entity_poly.type
_entity_poly.pdbx_seq_one_letter_code
_entity_poly.pdbx_strand_id
1 'polypeptide(L)'
;MAANAFVRARIDEDLKNQAADVLAGMGLTISDLVRITLTKVAREKALPFDLREPNQLTIQSIKNSEAGVGIHKAKDADDLFDKLGI
;
A
#
# COMPACT_ATOMS: atom_id res chain seq x y z
N MET A 1 -7.71 33.85 6.65
CA MET A 1 -6.59 33.22 7.37
C MET A 1 -6.46 31.79 6.86
N ALA A 2 -5.27 31.34 6.49
CA ALA A 2 -5.07 29.90 6.25
C ALA A 2 -5.24 29.18 7.61
N ALA A 3 -6.21 28.29 7.71
CA ALA A 3 -6.40 27.47 8.91
C ALA A 3 -5.28 26.43 8.95
N ASN A 4 -4.30 26.63 9.82
CA ASN A 4 -3.18 25.70 9.97
C ASN A 4 -3.53 24.64 11.03
N ALA A 5 -3.36 23.37 10.66
CA ALA A 5 -3.52 22.21 11.55
C ALA A 5 -2.22 21.40 11.59
N PHE A 6 -2.04 20.62 12.66
CA PHE A 6 -0.85 19.80 12.88
C PHE A 6 -1.13 18.32 12.70
N VAL A 7 -0.18 17.60 12.10
CA VAL A 7 -0.14 16.14 12.10
C VAL A 7 0.80 15.69 13.22
N ARG A 8 0.30 14.83 14.12
CA ARG A 8 1.10 14.21 15.19
C ARG A 8 0.92 12.70 15.09
N ALA A 9 2.02 11.97 14.94
CA ALA A 9 2.05 10.53 14.91
C ALA A 9 3.13 10.03 15.86
N ARG A 10 2.80 9.01 16.67
CA ARG A 10 3.82 8.26 17.41
C ARG A 10 4.53 7.34 16.42
N ILE A 11 5.85 7.32 16.47
CA ILE A 11 6.71 6.51 15.62
C ILE A 11 7.89 6.07 16.48
N ASP A 12 8.44 4.90 16.15
CA ASP A 12 9.73 4.46 16.69
C ASP A 12 10.84 5.47 16.35
N GLU A 13 11.74 5.72 17.30
CA GLU A 13 12.77 6.77 17.17
C GLU A 13 13.82 6.40 16.13
N ASP A 14 14.28 5.15 16.12
CA ASP A 14 15.27 4.68 15.15
C ASP A 14 14.70 4.69 13.73
N LEU A 15 13.45 4.23 13.57
CA LEU A 15 12.73 4.30 12.29
C LEU A 15 12.61 5.75 11.79
N LYS A 16 12.27 6.69 12.68
CA LYS A 16 12.17 8.11 12.34
C LYS A 16 13.51 8.66 11.84
N ASN A 17 14.61 8.34 12.53
CA ASN A 17 15.93 8.84 12.18
C ASN A 17 16.39 8.27 10.83
N GLN A 18 16.23 6.96 10.61
CA GLN A 18 16.54 6.31 9.33
C GLN A 18 15.74 6.90 8.17
N ALA A 19 14.44 7.12 8.35
CA ALA A 19 13.59 7.73 7.34
C ALA A 19 14.01 9.18 7.04
N ALA A 20 14.42 9.94 8.06
CA ALA A 20 14.93 11.30 7.88
C ALA A 20 16.20 11.34 7.02
N ASP A 21 17.13 10.42 7.24
CA ASP A 21 18.39 10.36 6.50
C ASP A 21 18.16 10.02 5.01
N VAL A 22 17.29 9.05 4.72
CA VAL A 22 16.91 8.69 3.35
C VAL A 22 16.27 9.88 2.62
N LEU A 23 15.35 10.59 3.29
CA LEU A 23 14.69 11.76 2.73
C LEU A 23 15.66 12.94 2.54
N ALA A 24 16.60 13.14 3.47
CA ALA A 24 17.61 14.19 3.38
C ALA A 24 18.51 14.01 2.16
N GLY A 25 18.82 12.77 1.77
CA GLY A 25 19.52 12.46 0.52
C GLY A 25 18.79 12.93 -0.75
N MET A 26 17.48 13.15 -0.65
CA MET A 26 16.63 13.71 -1.72
C MET A 26 16.28 15.19 -1.50
N GLY A 27 16.82 15.82 -0.45
CA GLY A 27 16.50 17.20 -0.07
C GLY A 27 15.12 17.39 0.57
N LEU A 28 14.55 16.32 1.15
CA LEU A 28 13.22 16.34 1.78
C LEU A 28 13.31 16.14 3.29
N THR A 29 12.36 16.73 4.01
CA THR A 29 12.13 16.43 5.43
C THR A 29 10.97 15.45 5.60
N ILE A 30 10.86 14.83 6.79
CA ILE A 30 9.67 14.02 7.16
C ILE A 30 8.37 14.82 6.97
N SER A 31 8.40 16.11 7.32
CA SER A 31 7.21 16.97 7.18
C SER A 31 6.82 17.19 5.72
N ASP A 32 7.80 17.25 4.81
CA ASP A 32 7.53 17.31 3.37
C ASP A 32 6.88 16.02 2.88
N LEU A 33 7.42 14.86 3.26
CA LEU A 33 6.86 13.57 2.90
C LEU A 33 5.39 13.44 3.38
N VAL A 34 5.12 13.81 4.63
CA VAL A 34 3.76 13.77 5.19
C VAL A 34 2.81 14.68 4.41
N ARG A 35 3.22 15.91 4.09
CA ARG A 35 2.40 16.85 3.30
C ARG A 35 2.14 16.33 1.88
N ILE A 36 3.17 15.85 1.19
CA ILE A 36 3.06 15.30 -0.17
C ILE A 36 2.10 14.10 -0.17
N THR A 37 2.28 13.18 0.77
CA THR A 37 1.45 11.96 0.89
C THR A 37 -0.01 12.31 1.18
N LEU A 38 -0.28 13.16 2.17
CA LEU A 38 -1.65 13.56 2.50
C LEU A 38 -2.33 14.35 1.37
N THR A 39 -1.57 15.17 0.64
CA THR A 39 -2.07 15.88 -0.55
C THR A 39 -2.48 14.89 -1.64
N LYS A 40 -1.65 13.87 -1.91
CA LYS A 40 -1.95 12.83 -2.89
C LYS A 40 -3.20 12.05 -2.51
N VAL A 41 -3.31 11.61 -1.25
CA VAL A 41 -4.49 10.88 -0.74
C VAL A 41 -5.75 11.73 -0.84
N ALA A 42 -5.69 13.00 -0.44
CA ALA A 42 -6.85 13.90 -0.50
C ALA A 42 -7.31 14.16 -1.93
N ARG A 43 -6.38 14.27 -2.88
CA ARG A 43 -6.67 14.51 -4.31
C ARG A 43 -7.20 13.27 -5.02
N GLU A 44 -6.53 12.14 -4.83
CA GLU A 44 -6.75 10.92 -5.62
C GLU A 44 -7.75 9.95 -4.97
N LYS A 45 -8.13 10.20 -3.70
CA LYS A 45 -9.04 9.34 -2.93
C LYS A 45 -8.56 7.88 -2.83
N ALA A 46 -7.25 7.68 -2.94
CA ALA A 46 -6.58 6.39 -2.89
C ALA A 46 -5.26 6.51 -2.13
N LEU A 47 -4.73 5.39 -1.65
CA LEU A 47 -3.39 5.33 -1.08
C LEU A 47 -2.34 5.25 -2.20
N PRO A 48 -1.11 5.77 -1.97
CA PRO A 48 0.03 5.43 -2.81
C PRO A 48 0.19 3.91 -2.96
N PHE A 49 0.67 3.47 -4.12
CA PHE A 49 0.95 2.05 -4.35
C PHE A 49 2.13 1.57 -3.52
N ASP A 50 2.17 0.26 -3.31
CA ASP A 50 3.30 -0.49 -2.73
C ASP A 50 3.73 -0.01 -1.33
N LEU A 51 2.78 0.47 -0.51
CA LEU A 51 3.06 0.82 0.89
C LEU A 51 3.35 -0.38 1.78
N ARG A 52 2.86 -1.57 1.40
CA ARG A 52 2.96 -2.80 2.19
C ARG A 52 3.13 -3.99 1.26
N GLU A 53 3.95 -4.92 1.69
CA GLU A 53 4.06 -6.23 1.06
C GLU A 53 2.75 -7.04 1.22
N PRO A 54 2.45 -7.97 0.29
CA PRO A 54 1.37 -8.93 0.47
C PRO A 54 1.49 -9.66 1.80
N ASN A 55 0.36 -9.85 2.48
CA ASN A 55 0.35 -10.56 3.75
C ASN A 55 0.56 -12.09 3.56
N GLN A 56 0.72 -12.81 4.67
CA GLN A 56 1.00 -14.25 4.64
C GLN A 56 -0.05 -15.07 3.87
N LEU A 57 -1.34 -14.72 3.99
CA LEU A 57 -2.41 -15.42 3.27
C LEU A 57 -2.30 -15.20 1.77
N THR A 58 -2.08 -13.96 1.35
CA THR A 58 -1.87 -13.62 -0.07
C THR A 58 -0.64 -14.34 -0.63
N ILE A 59 0.49 -14.31 0.09
CA ILE A 59 1.72 -15.01 -0.31
C ILE A 59 1.46 -16.51 -0.44
N GLN A 60 0.77 -17.13 0.52
CA GLN A 60 0.50 -18.56 0.47
C GLN A 60 -0.44 -18.93 -0.69
N SER A 61 -1.44 -18.10 -0.98
CA SER A 61 -2.32 -18.28 -2.13
C SER A 61 -1.55 -18.25 -3.45
N ILE A 62 -0.61 -17.31 -3.60
CA ILE A 62 0.26 -17.20 -4.77
C ILE A 62 1.13 -18.47 -4.89
N LYS A 63 1.82 -18.86 -3.81
CA LYS A 63 2.68 -20.06 -3.79
C LYS A 63 1.93 -21.34 -4.15
N ASN A 64 0.73 -21.53 -3.60
CA ASN A 64 -0.11 -22.69 -3.92
C ASN A 64 -0.49 -22.68 -5.41
N SER A 65 -0.89 -21.51 -5.91
CA SER A 65 -1.27 -21.32 -7.31
C SER A 65 -0.12 -21.63 -8.27
N GLU A 66 1.10 -21.14 -7.97
CA GLU A 66 2.33 -21.44 -8.72
C GLU A 66 2.68 -22.93 -8.71
N ALA A 67 2.40 -23.62 -7.60
CA ALA A 67 2.56 -25.07 -7.46
C ALA A 67 1.40 -25.88 -8.08
N GLY A 68 0.40 -25.24 -8.68
CA GLY A 68 -0.78 -25.89 -9.25
C GLY A 68 -1.81 -26.39 -8.22
N VAL A 69 -1.68 -26.00 -6.96
CA VAL A 69 -2.57 -26.37 -5.85
C VAL A 69 -3.68 -25.32 -5.72
N GLY A 70 -4.94 -25.76 -5.74
CA GLY A 70 -6.09 -24.86 -5.60
C GLY A 70 -6.39 -24.01 -6.85
N ILE A 71 -5.92 -24.45 -8.02
CA ILE A 71 -6.22 -23.80 -9.30
C ILE A 71 -7.52 -24.36 -9.89
N HIS A 72 -8.41 -23.46 -10.32
CA HIS A 72 -9.65 -23.78 -11.02
C HIS A 72 -9.61 -23.23 -12.44
N LYS A 73 -10.23 -23.92 -13.39
CA LYS A 73 -10.28 -23.51 -14.81
C LYS A 73 -11.70 -23.09 -15.19
N ALA A 74 -11.80 -22.05 -15.99
CA ALA A 74 -13.03 -21.64 -16.67
C ALA A 74 -12.80 -21.57 -18.18
N LYS A 75 -13.84 -21.85 -18.96
CA LYS A 75 -13.80 -21.83 -20.43
C LYS A 75 -13.91 -20.41 -20.98
N ASP A 76 -14.76 -19.60 -20.35
CA ASP A 76 -15.10 -18.23 -20.72
C ASP A 76 -15.61 -17.47 -19.48
N ALA A 77 -16.05 -16.22 -19.67
CA ALA A 77 -16.53 -15.38 -18.58
C ALA A 77 -17.81 -15.92 -17.94
N ASP A 78 -18.74 -16.46 -18.72
CA ASP A 78 -20.02 -16.99 -18.20
C ASP A 78 -19.78 -18.21 -17.30
N ASP A 79 -18.92 -19.15 -17.74
CA ASP A 79 -18.49 -20.31 -16.93
C ASP A 79 -17.68 -19.90 -15.68
N LEU A 80 -16.93 -18.79 -15.74
CA LEU A 80 -16.23 -18.26 -14.58
C LEU A 80 -17.20 -17.71 -13.53
N PHE A 81 -18.16 -16.88 -13.94
CA PHE A 81 -19.12 -16.25 -13.03
C PHE A 81 -20.06 -17.29 -12.40
N ASP A 82 -20.53 -18.27 -13.18
CA ASP A 82 -21.31 -19.41 -12.66
C ASP A 82 -20.55 -20.17 -11.56
N LYS A 83 -19.25 -20.47 -11.77
CA LYS A 83 -18.39 -21.12 -10.77
C LYS A 83 -18.10 -20.28 -9.54
N LEU A 84 -18.10 -18.96 -9.67
CA LEU A 84 -17.89 -18.01 -8.57
C LEU A 84 -19.18 -17.68 -7.81
N GLY A 85 -20.34 -18.00 -8.39
CA GLY A 85 -21.65 -17.68 -7.81
C GLY A 85 -21.96 -16.18 -7.75
N ILE A 86 -21.44 -15.40 -8.71
CA ILE A 86 -21.67 -13.95 -8.85
C ILE A 86 -22.27 -13.58 -10.19
#